data_AF-A0A5C4Y5T1-F1
#
_entry.id   AF-A0A5C4Y5T1-F1
#
_cell.length_a   1.000
_cell.length_b   1.000
_cell.length_c   1.000
_cell.angle_alpha   90.00
_cell.angle_beta   90.00
_cell.angle_gamma   90.00
#
_symmetry.space_group_name_H-M   'P 1'
#
loop_
_entity.id
_entity.type
_entity.pdbx_description
1 polymer ?
#
loop_
_entity_poly.entity_id
_entity_poly.type
_entity_poly.pdbx_seq_one_letter_code
_entity_poly.pdbx_strand_id
1 'polypeptide(L)'
;MKAVAYYRVSRQKQAASGLGLEAQQANVAAFARARGYEVTASFTEIETGTNKRHRPELASALEHARRDGAELLIAKLDRLARNVHFVSGLMESRVRFTAVDLPEVDSLTVHILAAVAEKEARMISTRTKDALTAAKARGVKLGTPENLTPEARQRGAQARRSSAVEAYRLVSGYIQVLRAQGLTLQRIADRLNAEGHRTVMGKLWRPVQVRNVLRRVSKEGDGQ
;
A
#
# COMPACT_ATOMS: atom_id res chain seq x y z
N MET A 1 22.13 17.36 11.53
CA MET A 1 21.74 15.95 11.28
C MET A 1 20.93 15.90 10.00
N LYS A 2 21.03 14.85 9.17
CA LYS A 2 20.23 14.76 7.93
C LYS A 2 18.84 14.20 8.21
N ALA A 3 17.83 14.71 7.53
CA ALA A 3 16.45 14.28 7.65
C ALA A 3 15.75 14.16 6.29
N VAL A 4 14.81 13.23 6.18
CA VAL A 4 13.90 13.09 5.04
C VAL A 4 12.49 13.37 5.54
N ALA A 5 11.76 14.26 4.89
CA ALA A 5 10.40 14.60 5.28
C ALA A 5 9.37 13.74 4.53
N TYR A 6 8.37 13.23 5.24
CA TYR A 6 7.24 12.50 4.67
C TYR A 6 5.92 13.17 5.05
N TYR A 7 5.14 13.49 4.01
CA TYR A 7 3.85 14.15 4.10
C TYR A 7 2.74 13.24 3.58
N ARG A 8 1.52 13.45 4.10
CA ARG A 8 0.35 12.74 3.61
C ARG A 8 -0.81 13.67 3.38
N VAL A 9 -1.45 13.54 2.22
CA VAL A 9 -2.67 14.26 1.87
C VAL A 9 -3.72 13.30 1.32
N SER A 10 -4.98 13.51 1.71
CA SER A 10 -6.11 12.80 1.08
C SER A 10 -6.57 13.57 -0.16
N ARG A 11 -6.91 12.88 -1.26
CA ARG A 11 -7.42 13.54 -2.49
C ARG A 11 -8.56 14.54 -2.25
N GLN A 12 -9.48 14.25 -1.33
CA GLN A 12 -10.59 15.17 -0.99
C GLN A 12 -10.12 16.48 -0.33
N LYS A 13 -8.98 16.47 0.38
CA LYS A 13 -8.45 17.66 1.07
C LYS A 13 -7.59 18.56 0.16
N GLN A 14 -7.03 18.03 -0.92
CA GLN A 14 -6.41 18.88 -1.95
C GLN A 14 -7.44 19.76 -2.66
N ALA A 15 -8.66 19.26 -2.86
CA ALA A 15 -9.74 20.03 -3.50
C ALA A 15 -10.33 21.16 -2.61
N ALA A 16 -10.08 21.12 -1.29
CA ALA A 16 -10.76 22.01 -0.36
C ALA A 16 -9.94 23.24 0.08
N SER A 17 -8.60 23.22 0.04
CA SER A 17 -7.82 24.44 0.40
C SER A 17 -6.29 24.40 0.29
N GLY A 18 -5.60 23.25 0.15
CA GLY A 18 -4.12 23.20 0.17
C GLY A 18 -3.46 23.47 1.55
N LEU A 19 -4.16 24.18 2.43
CA LEU A 19 -3.74 24.57 3.79
C LEU A 19 -3.26 23.41 4.68
N GLY A 20 -3.77 22.20 4.46
CA GLY A 20 -3.39 21.02 5.25
C GLY A 20 -1.99 20.48 4.94
N LEU A 21 -1.45 20.71 3.74
CA LEU A 21 -0.08 20.33 3.37
C LEU A 21 0.91 21.41 3.81
N GLU A 22 0.57 22.67 3.59
CA GLU A 22 1.38 23.81 4.02
C GLU A 22 1.59 23.83 5.53
N ALA A 23 0.54 23.55 6.31
CA ALA A 23 0.66 23.43 7.76
C ALA A 23 1.58 22.27 8.17
N GLN A 24 1.53 21.13 7.47
CA GLN A 24 2.44 20.01 7.71
C GLN A 24 3.89 20.38 7.39
N GLN A 25 4.14 21.03 6.25
CA GLN A 25 5.47 21.49 5.84
C GLN A 25 6.03 22.53 6.80
N ALA A 26 5.21 23.49 7.23
CA ALA A 26 5.60 24.51 8.20
C ALA A 26 5.99 23.87 9.55
N ASN A 27 5.21 22.91 10.04
CA ASN A 27 5.50 22.20 11.28
C ASN A 27 6.79 21.38 11.19
N VAL A 28 6.99 20.63 10.10
CA VAL A 28 8.24 19.88 9.88
C VAL A 28 9.44 20.81 9.77
N ALA A 29 9.31 21.93 9.06
CA ALA A 29 10.39 22.92 8.93
C ALA A 29 10.72 23.62 10.26
N ALA A 30 9.71 23.93 11.08
CA ALA A 30 9.91 24.47 12.42
C ALA A 30 10.62 23.45 13.33
N PHE A 31 10.17 22.21 13.32
CA PHE A 31 10.78 21.12 14.08
C PHE A 31 12.22 20.82 13.65
N ALA A 32 12.47 20.78 12.33
CA ALA A 32 13.79 20.55 11.77
C ALA A 32 14.76 21.65 12.20
N ARG A 33 14.36 22.93 12.11
CA ARG A 33 15.16 24.06 12.60
C ARG A 33 15.43 23.98 14.09
N ALA A 34 14.41 23.68 14.89
CA ALA A 34 14.54 23.60 16.35
C ALA A 34 15.51 22.50 16.81
N ARG A 35 15.65 21.41 16.06
CA ARG A 35 16.54 20.27 16.39
C ARG A 35 17.81 20.17 15.52
N GLY A 36 18.09 21.18 14.68
CA GLY A 36 19.28 21.19 13.82
C GLY A 36 19.29 20.09 12.74
N TYR A 37 18.12 19.74 12.22
CA TYR A 37 17.98 18.86 11.07
C TYR A 37 18.07 19.64 9.75
N GLU A 38 18.80 19.07 8.81
CA GLU A 38 18.84 19.48 7.41
C GLU A 38 17.96 18.51 6.61
N VAL A 39 16.86 19.03 6.04
CA VAL A 39 15.94 18.20 5.26
C VAL A 39 16.49 18.04 3.84
N THR A 40 16.99 16.84 3.51
CA THR A 40 17.65 16.56 2.21
C THR A 40 16.67 16.18 1.11
N ALA A 41 15.53 15.60 1.49
CA ALA A 41 14.48 15.21 0.56
C ALA A 41 13.10 15.29 1.22
N SER A 42 12.06 15.45 0.40
CA SER A 42 10.68 15.37 0.84
C SER A 42 9.82 14.53 -0.10
N PHE A 43 8.92 13.75 0.50
CA PHE A 43 8.02 12.82 -0.21
C PHE A 43 6.59 13.08 0.24
N THR A 44 5.65 13.10 -0.71
CA THR A 44 4.24 13.41 -0.42
C THR A 44 3.33 12.30 -0.94
N GLU A 45 2.69 11.59 -0.02
CA GLU A 45 1.77 10.51 -0.34
C GLU A 45 0.34 11.03 -0.56
N ILE A 46 -0.25 10.63 -1.69
CA ILE A 46 -1.62 11.01 -2.06
C ILE A 46 -2.55 9.82 -1.82
N GLU A 47 -3.21 9.80 -0.65
CA GLU A 47 -4.15 8.73 -0.32
C GLU A 47 -5.49 8.91 -1.03
N THR A 48 -5.90 7.86 -1.73
CA THR A 48 -7.26 7.68 -2.23
C THR A 48 -8.05 6.83 -1.24
N GLY A 49 -9.33 7.17 -0.99
CA GLY A 49 -10.16 6.49 0.02
C GLY A 49 -10.24 4.96 -0.12
N THR A 50 -9.95 4.45 -1.32
CA THR A 50 -10.10 3.04 -1.71
C THR A 50 -8.81 2.20 -1.54
N ASN A 51 -7.62 2.79 -1.48
CA ASN A 51 -6.37 2.02 -1.53
C ASN A 51 -5.35 2.41 -0.43
N LYS A 52 -5.71 2.14 0.84
CA LYS A 52 -4.89 2.45 2.02
C LYS A 52 -3.60 1.61 2.17
N ARG A 53 -3.38 0.62 1.30
CA ARG A 53 -2.31 -0.40 1.47
C ARG A 53 -1.09 -0.19 0.58
N HIS A 54 -1.21 0.53 -0.54
CA HIS A 54 -0.09 0.77 -1.44
C HIS A 54 0.45 2.18 -1.22
N ARG A 55 1.69 2.29 -0.71
CA ARG A 55 2.35 3.57 -0.40
C ARG A 55 3.74 3.64 -1.04
N PRO A 56 3.84 3.98 -2.34
CA PRO A 56 5.10 4.00 -3.05
C PRO A 56 6.02 5.12 -2.54
N GLU A 57 5.45 6.28 -2.19
CA GLU A 57 6.22 7.44 -1.72
C GLU A 57 6.88 7.18 -0.37
N LEU A 58 6.20 6.44 0.51
CA LEU A 58 6.80 6.00 1.76
C LEU A 58 7.99 5.06 1.54
N ALA A 59 7.87 4.12 0.60
CA ALA A 59 8.96 3.19 0.30
C ALA A 59 10.19 3.94 -0.24
N SER A 60 9.96 4.90 -1.14
CA SER A 60 11.01 5.80 -1.66
C SER A 60 11.65 6.63 -0.54
N ALA A 61 10.84 7.19 0.37
CA ALA A 61 11.35 7.96 1.51
C ALA A 61 12.23 7.12 2.44
N LEU A 62 11.81 5.88 2.74
CA LEU A 62 12.57 4.94 3.55
C LEU A 62 13.88 4.53 2.89
N GLU A 63 13.86 4.28 1.58
CA GLU A 63 15.07 3.94 0.84
C GLU A 63 16.07 5.11 0.82
N HIS A 64 15.58 6.33 0.59
CA HIS A 64 16.41 7.54 0.61
C HIS A 64 17.01 7.79 2.00
N ALA A 65 16.19 7.70 3.06
CA ALA A 65 16.65 7.86 4.43
C ALA A 65 17.70 6.82 4.81
N ARG A 66 17.53 5.57 4.35
CA ARG A 66 18.52 4.50 4.57
C ARG A 66 19.85 4.79 3.88
N ARG A 67 19.83 5.23 2.62
CA ARG A 67 21.05 5.54 1.84
C ARG A 67 21.84 6.68 2.47
N ASP A 68 21.14 7.70 2.96
CA ASP A 68 21.77 8.91 3.50
C ASP A 68 22.10 8.84 4.99
N GLY A 69 21.72 7.75 5.67
CA GLY A 69 21.78 7.65 7.13
C GLY A 69 20.90 8.69 7.85
N ALA A 70 19.91 9.22 7.13
CA ALA A 70 19.04 10.30 7.56
C ALA A 70 17.86 9.78 8.41
N GLU A 71 17.31 10.66 9.22
CA GLU A 71 16.12 10.37 10.02
C GLU A 71 14.83 10.73 9.26
N LEU A 72 13.82 9.86 9.30
CA LEU A 72 12.55 10.11 8.64
C LEU A 72 11.64 10.97 9.55
N LEU A 73 11.36 12.20 9.13
CA LEU A 73 10.40 13.09 9.79
C LEU A 73 9.01 12.89 9.19
N ILE A 74 8.10 12.34 9.99
CA ILE A 74 6.71 12.11 9.61
C ILE A 74 5.89 13.30 10.11
N ALA A 75 5.31 14.08 9.20
CA ALA A 75 4.62 15.31 9.57
C ALA A 75 3.41 15.06 10.49
N LYS A 76 2.70 13.94 10.27
CA LYS A 76 1.54 13.57 11.07
C LYS A 76 1.33 12.07 11.11
N LEU A 77 1.24 11.52 12.31
CA LEU A 77 0.99 10.12 12.58
C LEU A 77 -0.45 9.96 13.09
N ASP A 78 -1.41 10.43 12.26
CA ASP A 78 -2.76 10.84 12.68
C ASP A 78 -3.49 9.95 13.70
N ARG A 79 -3.28 8.62 13.74
CA ARG A 79 -3.65 7.71 14.86
C ARG A 79 -2.76 6.45 14.82
N LEU A 80 -1.78 6.33 15.72
CA LEU A 80 -0.92 5.14 15.91
C LEU A 80 -1.71 3.82 15.78
N ALA A 81 -2.89 3.76 16.40
CA ALA A 81 -3.69 2.55 16.44
C ALA A 81 -4.36 2.12 15.13
N ARG A 82 -4.60 3.04 14.18
CA ARG A 82 -5.21 2.70 12.88
C ARG A 82 -4.19 2.30 11.83
N ASN A 83 -2.91 2.53 12.09
CA ASN A 83 -1.83 2.36 11.12
C ASN A 83 -0.74 1.43 11.68
N VAL A 84 -1.14 0.41 12.43
CA VAL A 84 -0.24 -0.62 12.96
C VAL A 84 0.67 -1.20 11.88
N HIS A 85 0.12 -1.55 10.71
CA HIS A 85 0.90 -2.07 9.60
C HIS A 85 1.96 -1.08 9.08
N PHE A 86 1.69 0.22 9.16
CA PHE A 86 2.65 1.24 8.78
C PHE A 86 3.77 1.37 9.81
N VAL A 87 3.43 1.38 11.10
CA VAL A 87 4.46 1.43 12.15
C VAL A 87 5.31 0.16 12.13
N SER A 88 4.69 -1.01 11.94
CA SER A 88 5.41 -2.28 11.74
C SER A 88 6.36 -2.21 10.54
N GLY A 89 5.91 -1.70 9.39
CA GLY A 89 6.76 -1.55 8.20
C GLY A 89 7.90 -0.55 8.39
N LEU A 90 7.66 0.56 9.11
CA LEU A 90 8.71 1.50 9.51
C LEU A 90 9.73 0.81 10.43
N MET A 91 9.29 -0.02 11.37
CA MET A 91 10.15 -0.76 12.28
C MET A 91 11.01 -1.80 11.54
N GLU A 92 10.43 -2.57 10.62
CA GLU A 92 11.15 -3.52 9.77
C GLU A 92 12.23 -2.83 8.92
N SER A 93 12.01 -1.56 8.54
CA SER A 93 12.95 -0.81 7.73
C SER A 93 14.27 -0.47 8.45
N ARG A 94 14.30 -0.52 9.80
CA ARG A 94 15.40 -0.10 10.68
C ARG A 94 15.86 1.36 10.49
N VAL A 95 15.05 2.19 9.84
CA VAL A 95 15.30 3.63 9.70
C VAL A 95 14.82 4.34 10.96
N ARG A 96 15.63 5.27 11.50
CA ARG A 96 15.18 6.14 12.59
C ARG A 96 14.08 7.04 12.07
N PHE A 97 13.00 7.22 12.83
CA PHE A 97 11.92 8.12 12.45
C PHE A 97 11.40 8.88 13.66
N THR A 98 10.92 10.10 13.42
CA THR A 98 10.26 10.94 14.42
C THR A 98 8.93 11.43 13.87
N ALA A 99 7.89 11.31 14.69
CA ALA A 99 6.58 11.89 14.41
C ALA A 99 6.55 13.35 14.91
N VAL A 100 6.41 14.31 14.00
CA VAL A 100 6.47 15.74 14.33
C VAL A 100 5.23 16.20 15.13
N ASP A 101 4.10 15.51 14.97
CA ASP A 101 2.88 15.73 15.76
C ASP A 101 2.93 15.12 17.16
N LEU A 102 3.92 14.26 17.44
CA LEU A 102 4.16 13.63 18.73
C LEU A 102 5.66 13.71 19.09
N PRO A 103 6.22 14.92 19.22
CA PRO A 103 7.68 15.13 19.29
C PRO A 103 8.32 14.66 20.61
N GLU A 104 7.50 14.41 21.63
CA GLU A 104 7.90 13.91 22.96
C GLU A 104 7.82 12.39 23.08
N VAL A 105 7.21 11.71 22.11
CA VAL A 105 7.09 10.26 22.13
C VAL A 105 8.38 9.67 21.56
N ASP A 106 9.16 9.02 22.43
CA ASP A 106 10.36 8.32 22.02
C ASP A 106 10.05 7.10 21.12
N SER A 107 11.07 6.60 20.43
CA SER A 107 10.90 5.45 19.53
C SER A 107 10.32 4.24 20.27
N LEU A 108 10.74 3.99 21.51
CA LEU A 108 10.27 2.87 22.32
C LEU A 108 8.77 2.96 22.63
N THR A 109 8.27 4.14 22.99
CA THR A 109 6.86 4.37 23.28
C THR A 109 6.03 4.19 22.01
N VAL A 110 6.52 4.65 20.85
CA VAL A 110 5.89 4.34 19.56
C VAL A 110 5.81 2.83 19.31
N HIS A 111 6.87 2.06 19.63
CA HIS A 111 6.88 0.60 19.50
C HIS A 111 5.82 -0.07 20.38
N ILE A 112 5.73 0.33 21.65
CA ILE A 112 4.76 -0.22 22.60
C ILE A 112 3.33 0.09 22.14
N LEU A 113 3.06 1.34 21.75
CA LEU A 113 1.74 1.76 21.27
C LEU A 113 1.32 1.03 19.99
N ALA A 114 2.28 0.79 19.07
CA ALA A 114 2.02 0.01 17.87
C ALA A 114 1.69 -1.46 18.18
N ALA A 115 2.44 -2.09 19.08
CA ALA A 115 2.21 -3.47 19.49
C ALA A 115 0.86 -3.65 20.21
N VAL A 116 0.50 -2.72 21.10
CA VAL A 116 -0.80 -2.73 21.79
C VAL A 116 -1.93 -2.59 20.78
N ALA A 117 -1.81 -1.65 19.84
CA ALA A 117 -2.82 -1.47 18.81
C ALA A 117 -2.95 -2.68 17.86
N GLU A 118 -1.84 -3.37 17.54
CA GLU A 118 -1.90 -4.62 16.76
C GLU A 118 -2.73 -5.67 17.49
N LYS A 119 -2.46 -5.84 18.78
CA LYS A 119 -3.18 -6.79 19.63
C LYS A 119 -4.67 -6.46 19.67
N GLU A 120 -5.03 -5.19 19.85
CA GLU A 120 -6.43 -4.75 19.83
C GLU A 120 -7.10 -5.02 18.48
N ALA A 121 -6.46 -4.68 17.37
CA ALA A 121 -7.00 -4.94 16.03
C ALA A 121 -7.23 -6.45 15.79
N ARG A 122 -6.29 -7.28 16.25
CA ARG A 122 -6.41 -8.75 16.18
C ARG A 122 -7.55 -9.27 17.06
N MET A 123 -7.71 -8.73 18.26
CA MET A 123 -8.82 -9.09 19.16
C MET A 123 -10.19 -8.69 18.59
N ILE A 124 -10.31 -7.48 18.02
CA ILE A 124 -11.53 -7.04 17.33
C ILE A 124 -11.86 -8.00 16.18
N SER A 125 -10.87 -8.30 15.33
CA SER A 125 -11.07 -9.23 14.21
C SER A 125 -11.54 -10.61 14.68
N THR A 126 -10.93 -11.13 15.75
CA THR A 126 -11.29 -12.42 16.35
C THR A 126 -12.73 -12.38 16.86
N ARG A 127 -13.07 -11.39 17.68
CA ARG A 127 -14.42 -11.21 18.22
C ARG A 127 -15.48 -11.06 17.13
N THR A 128 -15.19 -10.33 16.05
CA THR A 128 -16.10 -10.21 14.90
C THR A 128 -16.30 -11.55 14.21
N LYS A 129 -15.24 -12.34 13.99
CA LYS A 129 -15.36 -13.68 13.41
C LYS A 129 -16.18 -14.61 14.29
N ASP A 130 -15.96 -14.58 15.60
CA ASP A 130 -16.70 -15.40 16.56
C ASP A 130 -18.19 -15.01 16.58
N ALA A 131 -18.48 -13.70 16.59
CA ALA A 131 -19.84 -13.19 16.52
C ALA A 131 -20.55 -13.58 15.22
N LEU A 132 -19.86 -13.52 14.07
CA LEU A 132 -20.39 -13.95 12.77
C LEU A 132 -20.61 -15.46 12.72
N THR A 133 -19.70 -16.26 13.26
CA THR A 133 -19.84 -17.72 13.37
C THR A 133 -21.06 -18.08 14.22
N ALA A 134 -21.21 -17.43 15.38
CA ALA A 134 -22.37 -17.64 16.25
C ALA A 134 -23.69 -17.19 15.60
N ALA A 135 -23.68 -16.06 14.88
CA ALA A 135 -24.86 -15.61 14.13
C ALA A 135 -25.25 -16.61 13.03
N LYS A 136 -24.26 -17.15 12.30
CA LYS A 136 -24.50 -18.20 11.30
C LYS A 136 -25.05 -19.48 11.93
N ALA A 137 -24.55 -19.90 13.09
CA ALA A 137 -25.06 -21.05 13.83
C ALA A 137 -26.50 -20.84 14.32
N ARG A 138 -26.88 -19.60 14.66
CA ARG A 138 -28.27 -19.21 14.94
C ARG A 138 -29.15 -19.06 13.69
N GLY A 139 -28.66 -19.40 12.51
CA GLY A 139 -29.41 -19.31 11.26
C GLY A 139 -29.51 -17.91 10.65
N VAL A 140 -28.77 -16.92 11.17
CA VAL A 140 -28.75 -15.57 10.58
C VAL A 140 -28.09 -15.64 9.20
N LYS A 141 -28.82 -15.23 8.16
CA LYS A 141 -28.31 -15.13 6.80
C LYS A 141 -27.35 -13.94 6.72
N LEU A 142 -26.05 -14.22 6.56
CA LEU A 142 -25.01 -13.19 6.48
C LEU A 142 -24.86 -12.69 5.03
N GLY A 143 -24.77 -11.37 4.86
CA GLY A 143 -24.66 -10.71 3.56
C GLY A 143 -26.01 -10.48 2.88
N THR A 144 -25.98 -9.82 1.73
CA THR A 144 -27.17 -9.48 0.94
C THR A 144 -26.94 -9.92 -0.51
N PRO A 145 -27.11 -11.23 -0.82
CA PRO A 145 -26.89 -11.77 -2.17
C PRO A 145 -27.68 -11.06 -3.26
N GLU A 146 -28.82 -10.46 -2.90
CA GLU A 146 -29.71 -9.69 -3.77
C GLU A 146 -29.01 -8.43 -4.33
N ASN A 147 -28.01 -7.90 -3.62
CA ASN A 147 -27.16 -6.80 -4.09
C ASN A 147 -26.14 -7.23 -5.15
N LEU A 148 -25.99 -8.53 -5.45
CA LEU A 148 -25.14 -9.05 -6.52
C LEU A 148 -25.88 -9.10 -7.86
N THR A 149 -26.46 -7.97 -8.26
CA THR A 149 -27.11 -7.82 -9.57
C THR A 149 -26.12 -8.11 -10.71
N PRO A 150 -26.60 -8.48 -11.93
CA PRO A 150 -25.73 -8.67 -13.09
C PRO A 150 -24.78 -7.49 -13.31
N GLU A 151 -25.27 -6.27 -13.14
CA GLU A 151 -24.48 -5.03 -13.24
C GLU A 151 -23.43 -4.90 -12.14
N ALA A 152 -23.78 -5.20 -10.88
CA ALA A 152 -22.82 -5.19 -9.76
C ALA A 152 -21.71 -6.23 -9.97
N ARG A 153 -22.07 -7.42 -10.49
CA ARG A 153 -21.09 -8.46 -10.86
C ARG A 153 -20.19 -8.02 -12.01
N GLN A 154 -20.75 -7.38 -13.04
CA GLN A 154 -19.96 -6.84 -14.16
C GLN A 154 -19.01 -5.73 -13.70
N ARG A 155 -19.49 -4.77 -12.89
CA ARG A 155 -18.64 -3.73 -12.29
C ARG A 155 -17.52 -4.32 -11.44
N GLY A 156 -17.83 -5.31 -10.60
CA GLY A 156 -16.82 -6.02 -9.81
C GLY A 156 -15.81 -6.78 -10.66
N ALA A 157 -16.25 -7.41 -11.75
CA ALA A 157 -15.37 -8.07 -12.72
C ALA A 157 -14.49 -7.07 -13.47
N GLN A 158 -15.03 -5.92 -13.86
CA GLN A 158 -14.30 -4.85 -14.55
C GLN A 158 -13.25 -4.21 -13.63
N ALA A 159 -13.61 -3.88 -12.39
CA ALA A 159 -12.67 -3.36 -11.38
C ALA A 159 -11.53 -4.35 -11.06
N ARG A 160 -11.83 -5.66 -11.02
CA ARG A 160 -10.80 -6.70 -10.87
C ARG A 160 -9.90 -6.81 -12.10
N ARG A 161 -10.46 -6.63 -13.31
CA ARG A 161 -9.68 -6.63 -14.56
C ARG A 161 -8.73 -5.43 -14.60
N SER A 162 -9.21 -4.22 -14.38
CA SER A 162 -8.37 -3.00 -14.41
C SER A 162 -7.25 -3.06 -13.36
N SER A 163 -7.55 -3.49 -12.14
CA SER A 163 -6.55 -3.65 -11.08
C SER A 163 -5.46 -4.68 -11.45
N ALA A 164 -5.83 -5.75 -12.16
CA ALA A 164 -4.87 -6.77 -12.60
C ALA A 164 -4.03 -6.32 -13.80
N VAL A 165 -4.56 -5.47 -14.69
CA VAL A 165 -3.79 -4.87 -15.79
C VAL A 165 -2.71 -3.98 -15.21
N GLU A 166 -3.07 -3.07 -14.32
CA GLU A 166 -2.11 -2.15 -13.69
C GLU A 166 -1.02 -2.92 -12.94
N ALA A 167 -1.42 -3.92 -12.14
CA ALA A 167 -0.47 -4.68 -11.34
C ALA A 167 0.48 -5.57 -12.14
N TYR A 168 0.15 -5.90 -13.40
CA TYR A 168 1.03 -6.66 -14.29
C TYR A 168 1.62 -5.82 -15.42
N ARG A 169 1.41 -4.50 -15.42
CA ARG A 169 1.85 -3.60 -16.50
C ARG A 169 3.35 -3.71 -16.82
N LEU A 170 4.18 -3.88 -15.80
CA LEU A 170 5.64 -4.03 -15.97
C LEU A 170 6.03 -5.40 -16.55
N VAL A 171 5.27 -6.45 -16.24
CA VAL A 171 5.57 -7.84 -16.63
C VAL A 171 4.88 -8.23 -17.94
N SER A 172 3.81 -7.53 -18.32
CA SER A 172 3.00 -7.83 -19.51
C SER A 172 3.80 -7.67 -20.81
N GLY A 173 4.58 -6.58 -20.94
CA GLY A 173 5.44 -6.37 -22.10
C GLY A 173 6.52 -7.45 -22.24
N TYR A 174 7.12 -7.84 -21.11
CA TYR A 174 8.09 -8.93 -21.09
C TYR A 174 7.46 -10.28 -21.50
N ILE A 175 6.25 -10.58 -21.00
CA ILE A 175 5.48 -11.77 -21.41
C ILE A 175 5.20 -11.77 -22.92
N GLN A 176 4.89 -10.61 -23.52
CA GLN A 176 4.66 -10.49 -24.96
C GLN A 176 5.92 -10.78 -25.78
N VAL A 177 7.07 -10.23 -25.36
CA VAL A 177 8.36 -10.49 -26.03
C VAL A 177 8.70 -11.97 -25.99
N LEU A 178 8.60 -12.61 -24.81
CA LEU A 178 8.84 -14.05 -24.68
C LEU A 178 7.88 -14.87 -25.54
N ARG A 179 6.63 -14.43 -25.68
CA ARG A 179 5.66 -15.10 -26.54
C ARG A 179 5.98 -14.94 -28.03
N ALA A 180 6.44 -13.76 -28.46
CA ALA A 180 6.87 -13.48 -29.82
C ALA A 180 8.11 -14.31 -30.22
N GLN A 181 8.98 -14.62 -29.25
CA GLN A 181 10.10 -15.56 -29.40
C GLN A 181 9.68 -17.04 -29.48
N GLY A 182 8.38 -17.33 -29.50
CA GLY A 182 7.84 -18.68 -29.66
C GLY A 182 7.80 -19.52 -28.37
N LEU A 183 8.08 -18.92 -27.19
CA LEU A 183 8.01 -19.70 -25.95
C LEU A 183 6.57 -20.15 -25.65
N THR A 184 6.47 -21.37 -25.12
CA THR A 184 5.21 -21.90 -24.61
C THR A 184 4.82 -21.18 -23.33
N LEU A 185 3.51 -21.15 -23.04
CA LEU A 185 2.99 -20.52 -21.81
C LEU A 185 3.62 -21.11 -20.53
N GLN A 186 3.99 -22.40 -20.58
CA GLN A 186 4.71 -23.08 -19.50
C GLN A 186 6.12 -22.52 -19.34
N ARG A 187 6.91 -22.48 -20.42
CA ARG A 187 8.28 -21.93 -20.38
C ARG A 187 8.30 -20.46 -19.94
N ILE A 188 7.31 -19.67 -20.34
CA ILE A 188 7.16 -18.28 -19.87
C ILE A 188 6.90 -18.25 -18.36
N ALA A 189 5.97 -19.06 -17.85
CA ALA A 189 5.70 -19.12 -16.42
C ALA A 189 6.94 -19.56 -15.61
N ASP A 190 7.65 -20.57 -16.08
CA ASP A 190 8.87 -21.07 -15.43
C ASP A 190 9.97 -20.00 -15.42
N ARG A 191 10.15 -19.28 -16.54
CA ARG A 191 11.09 -18.17 -16.65
C ARG A 191 10.77 -17.05 -15.66
N LEU A 192 9.52 -16.62 -15.61
CA LEU A 192 9.05 -15.60 -14.67
C LEU A 192 9.32 -16.01 -13.21
N ASN A 193 9.05 -17.27 -12.88
CA ASN A 193 9.27 -17.78 -11.53
C ASN A 193 10.76 -17.84 -11.17
N ALA A 194 11.60 -18.28 -12.10
CA ALA A 194 13.06 -18.35 -11.94
C ALA A 194 13.70 -16.96 -11.76
N GLU A 195 13.18 -15.94 -12.45
CA GLU A 195 13.61 -14.55 -12.34
C GLU A 195 12.97 -13.82 -11.14
N GLY A 196 12.26 -14.53 -10.27
CA GLY A 196 11.73 -13.98 -9.03
C GLY A 196 10.41 -13.22 -9.17
N HIS A 197 9.84 -13.12 -10.38
CA HIS A 197 8.51 -12.53 -10.56
C HIS A 197 7.45 -13.38 -9.86
N ARG A 198 6.51 -12.71 -9.18
CA ARG A 198 5.36 -13.34 -8.50
C ARG A 198 4.07 -12.66 -8.91
N THR A 199 2.97 -13.38 -8.76
CA THR A 199 1.63 -12.82 -8.98
C THR A 199 1.31 -11.80 -7.90
N VAL A 200 0.29 -10.97 -8.09
CA VAL A 200 -0.16 -9.98 -7.08
C VAL A 200 -0.52 -10.58 -5.72
N MET A 201 -0.79 -11.89 -5.67
CA MET A 201 -1.07 -12.63 -4.44
C MET A 201 0.19 -13.31 -3.87
N GLY A 202 1.38 -12.99 -4.37
CA GLY A 202 2.66 -13.61 -3.98
C GLY A 202 2.86 -15.05 -4.47
N LYS A 203 1.94 -15.60 -5.28
CA LYS A 203 2.02 -16.98 -5.80
C LYS A 203 2.88 -17.08 -7.04
N LEU A 204 3.40 -18.29 -7.30
CA LEU A 204 4.08 -18.63 -8.54
C LEU A 204 3.16 -18.46 -9.77
N TRP A 205 3.77 -18.06 -10.87
CA TRP A 205 3.14 -18.00 -12.18
C TRP A 205 2.83 -19.40 -12.71
N ARG A 206 1.66 -19.54 -13.31
CA ARG A 206 1.18 -20.73 -14.02
C ARG A 206 0.80 -20.36 -15.46
N PRO A 207 0.79 -21.31 -16.42
CA PRO A 207 0.43 -21.04 -17.82
C PRO A 207 -0.88 -20.31 -18.01
N VAL A 208 -1.89 -20.62 -17.18
CA VAL A 208 -3.21 -19.98 -17.21
C VAL A 208 -3.13 -18.48 -16.94
N GLN A 209 -2.25 -18.05 -16.04
CA GLN A 209 -2.06 -16.64 -15.71
C GLN A 209 -1.37 -15.91 -16.86
N VAL A 210 -0.33 -16.50 -17.45
CA VAL A 210 0.34 -15.98 -18.65
C VAL A 210 -0.65 -15.79 -19.80
N ARG A 211 -1.46 -16.82 -20.09
CA ARG A 211 -2.53 -16.74 -21.10
C ARG A 211 -3.51 -15.60 -20.83
N ASN A 212 -3.92 -15.45 -19.57
CA ASN A 212 -4.89 -14.43 -19.19
C ASN A 212 -4.30 -13.01 -19.29
N VAL A 213 -3.00 -12.84 -19.06
CA VAL A 213 -2.31 -11.56 -19.30
C VAL A 213 -2.26 -11.27 -20.81
N LEU A 214 -1.77 -12.21 -21.62
CA LEU A 214 -1.71 -12.04 -23.09
C LEU A 214 -3.09 -11.69 -23.70
N ARG A 215 -4.14 -12.42 -23.32
CA ARG A 215 -5.52 -12.13 -23.79
C ARG A 215 -6.04 -10.75 -23.42
N ARG A 216 -5.51 -10.13 -22.36
CA ARG A 216 -5.92 -8.80 -21.93
C ARG A 216 -5.18 -7.73 -22.74
N VAL A 217 -3.87 -7.88 -22.90
CA VAL A 217 -3.08 -6.92 -23.69
C VAL A 217 -3.51 -6.91 -25.16
N SER A 218 -3.85 -8.06 -25.74
CA SER A 218 -4.39 -8.12 -27.11
C SER A 218 -5.73 -7.37 -27.25
N LYS A 219 -6.56 -7.30 -26.20
CA LYS A 219 -7.84 -6.58 -26.25
C LYS A 219 -7.72 -5.06 -26.07
N GLU A 220 -6.61 -4.58 -25.52
CA GLU A 220 -6.34 -3.15 -25.37
C GLU A 220 -5.72 -2.55 -26.64
N GLY A 221 -5.05 -3.36 -27.48
CA GLY A 221 -4.49 -2.92 -28.77
C GLY A 221 -5.50 -2.75 -29.90
N ASP A 222 -6.63 -3.47 -29.86
CA ASP A 222 -7.69 -3.39 -30.89
C ASP A 222 -8.72 -2.27 -30.63
N GLY A 223 -8.50 -1.44 -29.61
CA GLY A 223 -9.44 -0.42 -29.13
C GLY A 223 -8.94 1.02 -29.19
N GLN A 224 -7.87 1.29 -29.95
CA GLN A 224 -7.39 2.64 -30.27
C GLN A 224 -7.69 2.99 -31.72
#